data_AF-A0A358EQY2-F1
#
_entry.id   AF-A0A358EQY2-F1
#
_cell.length_a   1.000
_cell.length_b   1.000
_cell.length_c   1.000
_cell.angle_alpha   90.00
_cell.angle_beta   90.00
_cell.angle_gamma   90.00
#
_symmetry.space_group_name_H-M   'P 1'
#
loop_
_entity.id
_entity.type
_entity.pdbx_description
1 polymer ?
#
loop_
_entity_poly.entity_id
_entity_poly.type
_entity_poly.pdbx_seq_one_letter_code
_entity_poly.pdbx_strand_id
1 'polypeptide(L)'
;RDSLLAVAGVLKPHMYGPSISIGHARRGVKDEPGSWRRSIYLQAHRSAKHPTLSIFDPPDYTQSVGARTTGATTNGALFALNAPLVWDLAEHLAKRVRAEAGDELSAQVKHLHLLCLSRPPRGKELGIGLSLLKAGHSDALWHYCHLMLGLNEMIYIN
;
A
#
# COMPACT_ATOMS: atom_id res chain seq x y z
N ARG A 1 3.01 -1.26 -4.53
CA ARG A 1 2.92 0.21 -4.34
C ARG A 1 1.60 0.76 -4.84
N ASP A 2 1.29 0.63 -6.14
CA ASP A 2 0.07 1.22 -6.72
C ASP A 2 -1.21 0.74 -6.03
N SER A 3 -1.32 -0.56 -5.71
CA SER A 3 -2.46 -1.12 -4.96
C SER A 3 -2.60 -0.47 -3.58
N LEU A 4 -1.49 -0.23 -2.85
CA LEU A 4 -1.53 0.45 -1.54
C LEU A 4 -2.05 1.89 -1.67
N LEU A 5 -1.56 2.64 -2.66
CA LEU A 5 -2.00 4.01 -2.91
C LEU A 5 -3.47 4.08 -3.35
N ALA A 6 -3.91 3.12 -4.16
CA ALA A 6 -5.28 3.04 -4.67
C ALA A 6 -6.28 2.73 -3.55
N VAL A 7 -5.96 1.76 -2.70
CA VAL A 7 -6.80 1.38 -1.55
C VAL A 7 -6.87 2.53 -0.55
N ALA A 8 -5.74 3.18 -0.25
CA ALA A 8 -5.72 4.39 0.59
C ALA A 8 -6.46 5.59 -0.02
N GLY A 9 -6.83 5.55 -1.31
CA GLY A 9 -7.57 6.61 -1.99
C GLY A 9 -6.72 7.83 -2.37
N VAL A 10 -5.40 7.70 -2.38
CA VAL A 10 -4.45 8.80 -2.63
C VAL A 10 -3.71 8.68 -3.96
N LEU A 11 -3.92 7.56 -4.68
CA LEU A 11 -3.33 7.37 -6.00
C LEU A 11 -3.84 8.44 -6.97
N LYS A 12 -2.92 9.22 -7.53
CA LYS A 12 -3.23 10.20 -8.57
C LYS A 12 -3.42 9.48 -9.92
N PRO A 13 -4.65 9.45 -10.49
CA PRO A 13 -4.94 8.61 -11.67
C PRO A 13 -4.61 9.29 -13.00
N HIS A 14 -4.12 10.53 -12.99
CA HIS A 14 -3.91 11.30 -14.21
C HIS A 14 -3.00 10.56 -15.21
N MET A 15 -3.51 10.45 -16.43
CA MET A 15 -2.80 9.82 -17.54
C MET A 15 -1.94 10.84 -18.29
N TYR A 16 -0.91 10.35 -18.98
CA TYR A 16 -0.02 11.15 -19.85
C TYR A 16 0.80 12.25 -19.14
N GLY A 17 1.56 13.02 -19.90
CA GLY A 17 2.45 14.04 -19.35
C GLY A 17 3.77 13.46 -18.81
N PRO A 18 4.63 14.32 -18.24
CA PRO A 18 6.00 13.95 -17.92
C PRO A 18 6.10 12.90 -16.81
N SER A 19 7.14 12.07 -16.89
CA SER A 19 7.49 11.13 -15.83
C SER A 19 8.04 11.86 -14.60
N ILE A 20 7.77 11.32 -13.42
CA ILE A 20 8.29 11.83 -12.15
C ILE A 20 9.71 11.31 -11.97
N SER A 21 10.64 12.23 -11.67
CA SER A 21 12.03 11.85 -11.44
C SER A 21 12.19 11.08 -10.13
N ILE A 22 12.98 10.01 -10.19
CA ILE A 22 13.37 9.22 -9.01
C ILE A 22 14.77 9.59 -8.49
N GLY A 23 15.29 10.75 -8.91
CA GLY A 23 16.62 11.21 -8.56
C GLY A 23 17.72 10.52 -9.36
N HIS A 24 18.92 10.46 -8.79
CA HIS A 24 20.11 9.84 -9.40
C HIS A 24 20.96 9.18 -8.31
N ALA A 25 22.02 8.46 -8.68
CA ALA A 25 22.82 7.63 -7.76
C ALA A 25 23.26 8.31 -6.45
N ARG A 26 23.54 9.63 -6.49
CA ARG A 26 24.00 10.42 -5.34
C ARG A 26 22.88 11.14 -4.59
N ARG A 27 21.66 11.16 -5.13
CA ARG A 27 20.50 11.84 -4.56
C ARG A 27 19.26 10.97 -4.77
N GLY A 28 18.93 10.19 -3.76
CA GLY A 28 17.66 9.48 -3.69
C GLY A 28 16.47 10.44 -3.58
N VAL A 29 15.28 9.91 -3.85
CA VAL A 29 14.00 10.59 -3.60
C VAL A 29 13.26 9.88 -2.48
N LYS A 30 12.31 10.58 -1.86
CA LYS A 30 11.35 10.00 -0.93
C LYS A 30 10.02 9.73 -1.65
N ASP A 31 9.26 8.77 -1.16
CA ASP A 31 7.95 8.40 -1.71
C ASP A 31 6.85 9.24 -1.04
N GLU A 32 6.78 10.51 -1.42
CA GLU A 32 5.93 11.54 -0.80
C GLU A 32 4.65 11.82 -1.61
N PRO A 33 3.63 12.49 -1.04
CA PRO A 33 2.37 12.80 -1.73
C PRO A 33 2.52 13.43 -3.12
N GLY A 34 3.59 14.21 -3.35
CA GLY A 34 3.93 14.75 -4.67
C GLY A 34 4.11 13.66 -5.74
N SER A 35 4.72 12.53 -5.38
CA SER A 35 5.09 11.42 -6.27
C SER A 35 4.13 10.22 -6.22
N TRP A 36 3.00 10.29 -5.50
CA TRP A 36 1.95 9.26 -5.43
C TRP A 36 1.10 9.12 -6.71
N ARG A 37 1.79 9.04 -7.83
CA ARG A 37 1.28 8.69 -9.15
C ARG A 37 1.51 7.21 -9.40
N ARG A 38 0.78 6.62 -10.35
CA ARG A 38 1.01 5.25 -10.83
C ARG A 38 2.48 5.02 -11.16
N SER A 39 3.00 3.86 -10.75
CA SER A 39 4.43 3.53 -10.83
C SER A 39 4.98 3.54 -12.26
N ILE A 40 4.12 3.31 -13.28
CA ILE A 40 4.49 3.39 -14.70
C ILE A 40 4.97 4.78 -15.14
N TYR A 41 4.59 5.84 -14.40
CA TYR A 41 5.02 7.21 -14.68
C TYR A 41 6.26 7.62 -13.88
N LEU A 42 6.88 6.71 -13.13
CA LEU A 42 8.15 6.97 -12.47
C LEU A 42 9.29 6.71 -13.48
N GLN A 43 10.31 7.56 -13.46
CA GLN A 43 11.52 7.30 -14.24
C GLN A 43 12.19 6.00 -13.79
N ALA A 44 12.74 5.24 -14.74
CA ALA A 44 13.60 4.09 -14.47
C ALA A 44 15.03 4.46 -14.85
N HIS A 45 15.94 4.39 -13.87
CA HIS A 45 17.36 4.70 -14.07
C HIS A 45 18.20 3.46 -13.80
N ARG A 46 19.31 3.29 -14.54
CA ARG A 46 20.26 2.20 -14.27
C ARG A 46 21.01 2.38 -12.94
N SER A 47 21.26 3.62 -12.57
CA SER A 47 22.12 3.99 -11.43
C SER A 47 21.34 4.42 -10.19
N ALA A 48 20.01 4.53 -10.27
CA ALA A 48 19.18 4.97 -9.16
C ALA A 48 17.96 4.05 -9.01
N LYS A 49 17.60 3.76 -7.76
CA LYS A 49 16.49 2.89 -7.41
C LYS A 49 15.45 3.69 -6.64
N HIS A 50 14.18 3.50 -6.98
CA HIS A 50 13.09 4.10 -6.22
C HIS A 50 12.95 3.41 -4.84
N PRO A 51 12.88 4.16 -3.73
CA PRO A 51 12.97 3.61 -2.37
C PRO A 51 11.96 2.49 -2.08
N THR A 52 10.71 2.66 -2.52
CA THR A 52 9.65 1.67 -2.29
C THR A 52 9.69 0.54 -3.29
N LEU A 53 9.98 0.81 -4.57
CA LEU A 53 9.89 -0.22 -5.62
C LEU A 53 11.07 -1.17 -5.55
N SER A 54 12.23 -0.70 -5.06
CA SER A 54 13.42 -1.53 -4.88
C SER A 54 13.27 -2.66 -3.88
N ILE A 55 12.25 -2.61 -3.02
CA ILE A 55 11.98 -3.61 -1.99
C ILE A 55 11.24 -4.81 -2.57
N PHE A 56 10.51 -4.63 -3.67
CA PHE A 56 9.62 -5.64 -4.26
C PHE A 56 10.19 -6.24 -5.54
N ASP A 57 11.48 -6.58 -5.53
CA ASP A 57 12.20 -7.25 -6.62
C ASP A 57 11.94 -6.60 -8.01
N PRO A 58 12.31 -5.32 -8.19
CA PRO A 58 12.16 -4.68 -9.50
C PRO A 58 13.05 -5.38 -10.53
N PRO A 59 12.74 -5.26 -11.83
CA PRO A 59 13.63 -5.78 -12.87
C PRO A 59 15.01 -5.10 -12.78
N ASP A 60 16.05 -5.84 -13.16
CA ASP A 60 17.39 -5.28 -13.32
C ASP A 60 17.41 -4.38 -14.56
N TYR A 61 17.70 -3.09 -14.38
CA TYR A 61 17.73 -2.11 -15.47
C TYR A 61 19.03 -2.16 -16.30
N THR A 62 20.02 -2.95 -15.88
CA THR A 62 21.34 -3.04 -16.56
C THR A 62 21.41 -4.16 -17.59
N GLN A 63 20.53 -5.14 -17.52
CA GLN A 63 20.51 -6.31 -18.40
C GLN A 63 19.09 -6.68 -18.81
N SER A 64 18.94 -7.35 -19.96
CA SER A 64 17.65 -7.86 -20.39
C SER A 64 17.31 -9.12 -19.60
N VAL A 65 16.14 -9.16 -18.98
CA VAL A 65 15.63 -10.32 -18.25
C VAL A 65 14.38 -10.86 -18.95
N GLY A 66 14.31 -12.18 -19.15
CA GLY A 66 13.18 -12.83 -19.84
C GLY A 66 11.95 -13.02 -18.96
N ALA A 67 12.09 -12.89 -17.64
CA ALA A 67 11.00 -12.98 -16.68
C ALA A 67 11.34 -12.19 -15.41
N ARG A 68 10.29 -11.77 -14.68
CA ARG A 68 10.44 -11.15 -13.36
C ARG A 68 10.65 -12.24 -12.31
N THR A 69 11.63 -12.06 -11.43
CA THR A 69 11.77 -12.89 -10.23
C THR A 69 10.61 -12.58 -9.28
N THR A 70 9.87 -13.61 -8.90
CA THR A 70 8.74 -13.47 -7.97
C THR A 70 9.11 -14.15 -6.65
N GLY A 71 9.13 -13.41 -5.55
CA GLY A 71 9.41 -13.96 -4.24
C GLY A 71 8.67 -13.20 -3.15
N ALA A 72 8.28 -13.93 -2.10
CA ALA A 72 7.85 -13.32 -0.86
C ALA A 72 9.09 -13.06 0.02
N THR A 73 9.76 -11.94 -0.22
CA THR A 73 10.96 -11.60 0.56
C THR A 73 10.59 -11.06 1.93
N THR A 74 11.39 -11.38 2.95
CA THR A 74 11.25 -10.84 4.30
C THR A 74 11.26 -9.31 4.30
N ASN A 75 11.95 -8.70 3.32
CA ASN A 75 12.02 -7.25 3.15
C ASN A 75 10.65 -6.62 2.86
N GLY A 76 9.80 -7.27 2.05
CA GLY A 76 8.45 -6.79 1.76
C GLY A 76 7.57 -6.78 3.01
N ALA A 77 7.65 -7.82 3.85
CA ALA A 77 6.92 -7.90 5.12
C ALA A 77 7.44 -6.88 6.15
N LEU A 78 8.76 -6.73 6.26
CA LEU A 78 9.37 -5.75 7.16
C LEU A 78 9.03 -4.31 6.75
N PHE A 79 8.98 -4.06 5.43
CA PHE A 79 8.51 -2.79 4.89
C PHE A 79 7.05 -2.54 5.26
N ALA A 80 6.17 -3.52 5.06
CA ALA A 80 4.76 -3.39 5.42
C ALA A 80 4.56 -3.08 6.92
N LEU A 81 5.43 -3.61 7.78
CA LEU A 81 5.33 -3.42 9.23
C LEU A 81 5.91 -2.08 9.71
N ASN A 82 6.97 -1.57 9.08
CA ASN A 82 7.78 -0.48 9.65
C ASN A 82 7.90 0.76 8.77
N ALA A 83 7.54 0.69 7.49
CA ALA A 83 7.76 1.82 6.60
C ALA A 83 6.80 2.99 6.93
N PRO A 84 7.31 4.22 7.08
CA PRO A 84 6.46 5.40 7.33
C PRO A 84 5.35 5.55 6.29
N LEU A 85 5.64 5.23 5.02
CA LEU A 85 4.66 5.25 3.95
C LEU A 85 3.42 4.40 4.27
N VAL A 86 3.58 3.21 4.85
CA VAL A 86 2.44 2.30 5.09
C VAL A 86 1.58 2.83 6.23
N TRP A 87 2.18 3.47 7.23
CA TRP A 87 1.47 4.16 8.29
C TRP A 87 0.68 5.39 7.80
N ASP A 88 1.28 6.20 6.93
CA ASP A 88 0.61 7.33 6.28
C ASP A 88 -0.59 6.84 5.46
N LEU A 89 -0.40 5.79 4.67
CA LEU A 89 -1.46 5.20 3.86
C LEU A 89 -2.55 4.54 4.72
N ALA A 90 -2.21 3.96 5.86
CA ALA A 90 -3.18 3.44 6.82
C ALA A 90 -4.05 4.57 7.40
N GLU A 91 -3.48 5.76 7.62
CA GLU A 91 -4.24 6.92 8.10
C GLU A 91 -5.23 7.41 7.04
N HIS A 92 -4.77 7.54 5.79
CA HIS A 92 -5.64 7.87 4.67
C HIS A 92 -6.75 6.83 4.46
N LEU A 93 -6.42 5.54 4.58
CA LEU A 93 -7.38 4.45 4.46
C LEU A 93 -8.42 4.49 5.60
N ALA A 94 -8.01 4.73 6.84
CA ALA A 94 -8.93 4.84 7.97
C ALA A 94 -9.92 6.01 7.78
N LYS A 95 -9.43 7.17 7.33
CA LYS A 95 -10.27 8.33 6.99
C LYS A 95 -11.26 7.98 5.88
N ARG A 96 -10.80 7.32 4.81
CA ARG A 96 -11.64 6.87 3.70
C ARG A 96 -12.73 5.89 4.16
N VAL A 97 -12.38 4.89 4.95
CA VAL A 97 -13.34 3.90 5.46
C VAL A 97 -14.40 4.56 6.32
N ARG A 98 -14.02 5.47 7.22
CA ARG A 98 -14.99 6.21 8.05
C ARG A 98 -15.91 7.09 7.19
N ALA A 99 -15.37 7.74 6.16
CA ALA A 99 -16.16 8.57 5.25
C ALA A 99 -17.14 7.77 4.39
N GLU A 100 -16.75 6.60 3.90
CA GLU A 100 -17.56 5.78 2.99
C GLU A 100 -18.53 4.83 3.72
N ALA A 101 -18.17 4.30 4.89
CA ALA A 101 -18.96 3.32 5.65
C ALA A 101 -19.67 3.89 6.89
N GLY A 102 -19.38 5.14 7.27
CA GLY A 102 -19.91 5.77 8.49
C GLY A 102 -19.33 5.19 9.79
N ASP A 103 -20.06 5.31 10.89
CA ASP A 103 -19.59 4.97 12.25
C ASP A 103 -19.92 3.53 12.70
N GLU A 104 -20.65 2.76 11.88
CA GLU A 104 -21.01 1.39 12.23
C GLU A 104 -19.82 0.44 12.03
N LEU A 105 -19.35 -0.19 13.12
CA LEU A 105 -18.10 -0.97 13.11
C LEU A 105 -18.14 -2.16 12.14
N SER A 106 -19.27 -2.85 12.00
CA SER A 106 -19.41 -3.99 11.08
C SER A 106 -19.32 -3.54 9.62
N ALA A 107 -19.92 -2.40 9.28
CA ALA A 107 -19.83 -1.77 7.97
C ALA A 107 -18.39 -1.35 7.69
N GLN A 108 -17.70 -0.73 8.64
CA GLN A 108 -16.28 -0.39 8.50
C GLN A 108 -15.41 -1.62 8.23
N VAL A 109 -15.59 -2.71 8.98
CA VAL A 109 -14.83 -3.96 8.75
C VAL A 109 -15.13 -4.54 7.37
N LYS A 110 -16.41 -4.65 7.00
CA LYS A 110 -16.80 -5.19 5.68
C LYS A 110 -16.25 -4.36 4.54
N HIS A 111 -16.34 -3.04 4.65
CA HIS A 111 -15.88 -2.11 3.65
C HIS A 111 -14.36 -2.14 3.50
N LEU A 112 -13.62 -2.18 4.61
CA LEU A 112 -12.17 -2.31 4.59
C LEU A 112 -11.71 -3.61 3.89
N HIS A 113 -12.40 -4.72 4.13
CA HIS A 113 -12.12 -5.99 3.44
C HIS A 113 -12.41 -5.91 1.93
N LEU A 114 -13.50 -5.24 1.54
CA LEU A 114 -13.80 -5.03 0.12
C LEU A 114 -12.75 -4.14 -0.56
N LEU A 115 -12.30 -3.07 0.10
CA LEU A 115 -11.26 -2.20 -0.43
C LEU A 115 -9.91 -2.91 -0.56
N CYS A 116 -9.46 -3.61 0.49
CA CYS A 116 -8.13 -4.23 0.51
C CYS A 116 -8.08 -5.57 -0.21
N LEU A 117 -9.11 -6.42 -0.08
CA LEU A 117 -9.05 -7.82 -0.51
C LEU A 117 -10.07 -8.14 -1.61
N SER A 118 -10.84 -7.16 -2.07
CA SER A 118 -11.88 -7.33 -3.10
C SER A 118 -12.92 -8.42 -2.76
N ARG A 119 -13.12 -8.72 -1.47
CA ARG A 119 -14.07 -9.72 -0.97
C ARG A 119 -14.62 -9.34 0.41
N PRO A 120 -15.79 -9.85 0.80
CA PRO A 120 -16.28 -9.67 2.16
C PRO A 120 -15.44 -10.48 3.18
N PRO A 121 -15.43 -10.06 4.46
CA PRO A 121 -14.78 -10.80 5.53
C PRO A 121 -15.51 -12.12 5.77
N ARG A 122 -14.74 -13.19 6.04
CA ARG A 122 -15.27 -14.45 6.57
C ARG A 122 -15.73 -14.25 8.00
N GLY A 123 -16.61 -15.12 8.51
CA GLY A 123 -17.17 -14.97 9.87
C GLY A 123 -16.12 -14.82 10.97
N LYS A 124 -15.01 -15.57 10.90
CA LYS A 124 -13.87 -15.43 11.82
C LYS A 124 -13.15 -14.08 11.67
N GLU A 125 -12.91 -13.63 10.44
CA GLU A 125 -12.25 -12.36 10.14
C GLU A 125 -13.08 -11.17 10.64
N LEU A 126 -14.40 -11.23 10.45
CA LEU A 126 -15.34 -10.23 10.96
C LEU A 126 -15.30 -10.16 12.50
N GLY A 127 -15.31 -11.32 13.17
CA GLY A 127 -15.22 -11.39 14.64
C GLY A 127 -13.92 -10.79 15.19
N ILE A 128 -12.79 -11.04 14.52
CA ILE A 128 -11.49 -10.45 14.89
C ILE A 128 -11.50 -8.93 14.67
N GLY A 129 -11.97 -8.47 13.51
CA GLY A 129 -12.04 -7.04 13.19
C GLY A 129 -12.91 -6.28 14.18
N LEU A 130 -14.10 -6.79 14.49
CA LEU A 130 -14.99 -6.20 15.48
C LEU A 130 -14.38 -6.17 16.89
N SER A 131 -13.71 -7.25 17.30
CA SER A 131 -13.03 -7.30 18.61
C SER A 131 -11.93 -6.25 18.70
N LEU A 132 -11.16 -6.07 17.64
CA LEU A 132 -10.06 -5.10 17.57
C LEU A 132 -10.58 -3.66 17.60
N LEU A 133 -11.66 -3.35 16.86
CA LEU A 133 -12.27 -2.02 16.87
C LEU A 133 -12.96 -1.69 18.21
N LYS A 134 -13.55 -2.69 18.87
CA LYS A 134 -14.24 -2.52 20.17
C LYS A 134 -13.28 -2.34 21.35
N ALA A 135 -12.00 -2.72 21.22
CA ALA A 135 -11.00 -2.55 22.27
C ALA A 135 -10.73 -1.07 22.65
N GLY A 136 -11.34 -0.12 21.94
CA GLY A 136 -11.64 1.21 22.49
C GLY A 136 -10.52 2.23 22.40
N HIS A 137 -9.51 2.00 21.57
CA HIS A 137 -8.51 3.03 21.24
C HIS A 137 -9.05 3.91 20.12
N SER A 138 -8.86 5.23 20.22
CA SER A 138 -9.23 6.20 19.17
C SER A 138 -8.66 5.83 17.80
N ASP A 139 -7.51 5.15 17.81
CA ASP A 139 -6.72 4.82 16.64
C ASP A 139 -6.89 3.34 16.23
N ALA A 140 -7.88 2.62 16.78
CA ALA A 140 -8.06 1.20 16.49
C ALA A 140 -8.28 0.93 15.00
N LEU A 141 -9.03 1.79 14.31
CA LEU A 141 -9.25 1.68 12.86
C LEU A 141 -7.97 1.91 12.06
N TRP A 142 -7.11 2.84 12.50
CA TRP A 142 -5.82 3.10 11.86
C TRP A 142 -4.88 1.89 11.96
N HIS A 143 -4.76 1.30 13.16
CA HIS A 143 -4.01 0.06 13.36
C HIS A 143 -4.59 -1.11 12.55
N TYR A 144 -5.93 -1.19 12.44
CA TYR A 144 -6.56 -2.23 11.63
C TYR A 144 -6.26 -2.06 10.14
N CYS A 145 -6.30 -0.82 9.64
CA CYS A 145 -5.91 -0.50 8.27
C CYS A 145 -4.44 -0.87 8.02
N HIS A 146 -3.54 -0.55 8.95
CA HIS A 146 -2.14 -0.93 8.85
C HIS A 146 -1.94 -2.45 8.78
N LEU A 147 -2.64 -3.21 9.65
CA LEU A 147 -2.65 -4.68 9.60
C LEU A 147 -3.12 -5.19 8.24
N MET A 148 -4.21 -4.65 7.70
CA MET A 148 -4.77 -5.06 6.41
C MET A 148 -3.81 -4.78 5.24
N LEU A 149 -3.11 -3.65 5.26
CA LEU A 149 -2.11 -3.30 4.25
C LEU A 149 -0.89 -4.23 4.26
N GLY A 150 -0.61 -4.86 5.40
CA GLY A 150 0.49 -5.83 5.56
C GLY A 150 0.12 -7.30 5.30
N LEU A 151 -1.14 -7.61 4.97
CA LEU A 151 -1.52 -8.98 4.64
C LEU A 151 -0.86 -9.47 3.35
N ASN A 152 -0.43 -10.74 3.34
CA ASN A 152 0.09 -11.36 2.12
C ASN A 152 -0.92 -11.30 0.96
N GLU A 153 -2.21 -11.49 1.24
CA GLU A 153 -3.28 -11.37 0.24
C GLU A 153 -3.30 -9.97 -0.39
N MET A 154 -3.07 -8.92 0.42
CA MET A 154 -2.95 -7.54 -0.09
C MET A 154 -1.68 -7.31 -0.92
N ILE A 155 -0.55 -7.90 -0.51
CA ILE A 155 0.75 -7.67 -1.15
C ILE A 155 0.88 -8.42 -2.49
N TYR A 156 0.30 -9.62 -2.63
CA TYR A 156 0.56 -10.51 -3.78
C TYR A 156 -0.63 -10.74 -4.71
N ILE A 157 -1.87 -10.62 -4.24
CA ILE A 157 -3.06 -11.12 -4.97
C ILE A 157 -3.86 -9.99 -5.65
N ASN A 158 -3.59 -8.72 -5.35
CA ASN A 158 -4.30 -7.55 -5.91
C ASN A 158 -3.53 -6.75 -6.97
#